data_AF-A3IMZ2-F1
#
_entry.id   AF-A3IMZ2-F1
#
_cell.length_a   1.000
_cell.length_b   1.000
_cell.length_c   1.000
_cell.angle_alpha   90.00
_cell.angle_beta   90.00
_cell.angle_gamma   90.00
#
_symmetry.space_group_name_H-M   'P 1'
#
loop_
_entity.id
_entity.type
_entity.pdbx_description
1 polymer ?
#
loop_
_entity_poly.entity_id
_entity_poly.type
_entity_poly.pdbx_seq_one_letter_code
_entity_poly.pdbx_strand_id
1 'polypeptide(L)' 'MLATAISYYWVIALIVFCVWFKVFWADETTAKNDLSSWIVLIIGSSFWVVVLPFANLELVLKAYSIHH' A
#
# COMPACT_ATOMS: atom_id res chain seq x y z
N MET A 1 -25.91 -0.96 -9.59
CA MET A 1 -24.72 -0.23 -10.08
C MET A 1 -23.82 0.22 -8.94
N LEU A 2 -24.32 1.01 -7.96
CA LEU A 2 -23.52 1.47 -6.82
C LEU A 2 -22.95 0.34 -5.94
N ALA A 3 -23.79 -0.63 -5.54
CA ALA A 3 -23.36 -1.77 -4.72
C ALA A 3 -22.23 -2.57 -5.39
N THR A 4 -22.36 -2.82 -6.69
CA THR A 4 -21.33 -3.50 -7.50
C THR A 4 -20.01 -2.74 -7.51
N ALA A 5 -20.05 -1.42 -7.70
CA ALA A 5 -18.85 -0.57 -7.67
C ALA A 5 -18.17 -0.59 -6.29
N ILE A 6 -18.97 -0.54 -5.21
CA ILE A 6 -18.48 -0.66 -3.83
C ILE A 6 -17.82 -2.03 -3.62
N SER A 7 -18.43 -3.12 -4.08
CA SER A 7 -17.84 -4.46 -3.98
C SER A 7 -16.48 -4.54 -4.68
N TYR A 8 -16.37 -4.03 -5.91
CA TYR A 8 -15.10 -4.01 -6.64
C TYR A 8 -14.05 -3.16 -5.92
N TYR A 9 -14.43 -2.01 -5.38
CA TYR A 9 -13.51 -1.17 -4.59
C TYR A 9 -12.91 -1.93 -3.41
N TRP A 10 -13.76 -2.62 -2.63
CA TRP A 10 -13.31 -3.40 -1.47
C TRP A 10 -12.46 -4.61 -1.87
N VAL A 11 -12.78 -5.28 -2.98
CA VAL A 11 -11.96 -6.39 -3.50
C VAL A 11 -10.56 -5.89 -3.86
N ILE A 12 -10.44 -4.77 -4.56
CA ILE A 12 -9.15 -4.20 -4.92
C ILE A 12 -8.39 -3.75 -3.67
N ALA A 13 -9.05 -3.06 -2.74
CA ALA A 13 -8.44 -2.64 -1.48
C ALA A 13 -7.89 -3.84 -0.68
N LEU A 14 -8.63 -4.96 -0.64
CA LEU A 14 -8.19 -6.19 0.01
C LEU A 14 -6.99 -6.83 -0.69
N ILE A 15 -6.96 -6.84 -2.03
CA ILE A 15 -5.80 -7.31 -2.79
C ILE A 15 -4.56 -6.48 -2.47
N VAL A 16 -4.68 -5.15 -2.50
CA VAL A 16 -3.58 -4.22 -2.18
C VAL A 16 -3.09 -4.45 -0.74
N PHE A 17 -4.02 -4.55 0.20
CA PHE A 17 -3.70 -4.88 1.59
C PHE A 17 -2.93 -6.19 1.69
N CYS A 18 -3.38 -7.27 1.04
CA CYS A 18 -2.69 -8.57 1.09
C CYS A 18 -1.28 -8.51 0.50
N VAL A 19 -1.08 -7.79 -0.60
CA VAL A 19 0.25 -7.63 -1.22
C VAL A 19 1.19 -6.89 -0.28
N TRP A 20 0.77 -5.73 0.23
CA TRP A 20 1.60 -4.93 1.14
C TRP A 20 1.78 -5.60 2.50
N PHE A 21 0.78 -6.31 3.01
CA PHE A 21 0.89 -7.10 4.23
C PHE A 21 1.95 -8.18 4.10
N LYS A 22 2.00 -8.89 2.97
CA LYS A 22 3.07 -9.88 2.70
C LYS A 22 4.45 -9.23 2.72
N VAL A 23 4.60 -8.07 2.07
CA VAL A 23 5.87 -7.32 2.05
C VAL A 23 6.24 -6.87 3.46
N PHE A 24 5.31 -6.26 4.20
CA PHE A 24 5.50 -5.83 5.58
C PHE A 24 5.84 -6.99 6.53
N TRP A 25 5.23 -8.16 6.32
CA TRP A 25 5.49 -9.34 7.14
C TRP A 25 6.86 -9.96 6.86
N ALA A 26 7.29 -9.93 5.59
CA ALA A 26 8.60 -10.42 5.15
C ALA A 26 9.75 -9.46 5.50
N ASP A 27 9.44 -8.18 5.76
CA ASP A 27 10.42 -7.22 6.24
C ASP A 27 10.81 -7.54 7.69
N GLU A 28 12.07 -7.87 7.91
CA GLU A 28 12.65 -8.12 9.24
C GLU A 28 13.21 -6.84 9.88
N THR A 29 13.30 -5.74 9.12
CA THR A 29 13.87 -4.47 9.60
C THR A 29 12.87 -3.57 10.30
N THR A 30 11.57 -3.73 9.99
CA THR A 30 10.50 -2.97 10.64
C THR A 30 9.95 -3.72 11.85
N ALA A 31 9.92 -3.06 13.01
CA ALA A 31 9.38 -3.67 14.22
C ALA A 31 7.86 -3.91 14.07
N LYS A 32 7.47 -5.19 14.03
CA LYS A 32 6.07 -5.63 13.88
C LYS A 32 5.16 -5.19 15.05
N ASN A 33 5.75 -4.68 16.13
CA ASN A 33 5.05 -4.19 17.31
C ASN A 33 4.67 -2.70 17.22
N ASP A 34 5.14 -2.00 16.19
CA ASP A 34 4.83 -0.59 16.00
C ASP A 34 3.42 -0.42 15.41
N LEU A 35 2.49 0.03 16.26
CA LEU A 35 1.10 0.30 15.89
C LEU A 35 0.99 1.24 14.67
N SER A 36 1.93 2.18 14.53
CA SER A 36 1.98 3.12 13.41
C SER A 36 2.06 2.42 12.06
N SER A 37 2.89 1.38 11.93
CA SER A 37 3.08 0.65 10.67
C SER A 37 1.82 -0.11 10.25
N TRP A 38 1.08 -0.65 11.21
CA TRP A 38 -0.22 -1.29 10.95
C TRP A 38 -1.28 -0.28 10.51
N ILE A 39 -1.32 0.91 11.13
CA ILE A 39 -2.23 2.00 10.75
C ILE A 39 -1.93 2.45 9.32
N VAL A 40 -0.65 2.66 8.98
CA VAL A 40 -0.24 3.04 7.62
C VAL A 40 -0.63 1.97 6.60
N LEU A 41 -0.49 0.68 6.93
CA LEU A 41 -0.89 -0.42 6.05
C LEU A 41 -2.40 -0.42 5.76
N ILE A 42 -3.23 -0.23 6.80
CA ILE A 42 -4.69 -0.21 6.67
C ILE A 42 -5.17 1.04 5.91
N ILE A 43 -4.66 2.22 6.28
CA ILE A 43 -5.03 3.48 5.63
C ILE A 43 -4.54 3.47 4.18
N GLY A 44 -3.29 3.09 3.94
CA GLY A 44 -2.70 3.09 2.62
C GLY A 44 -3.42 2.17 1.63
N SER A 45 -3.81 0.97 2.07
CA SER A 45 -4.60 0.04 1.25
C SER A 45 -6.06 0.48 1.07
N SER A 46 -6.66 1.15 2.07
CA SER A 46 -8.02 1.69 1.97
C SER A 46 -8.10 2.86 1.00
N PHE A 47 -7.04 3.66 0.87
CA PHE A 47 -6.93 4.79 -0.08
C PHE A 47 -6.09 4.46 -1.32
N TRP A 48 -6.08 3.19 -1.74
CA TRP A 48 -5.23 2.67 -2.82
C TRP A 48 -5.25 3.50 -4.11
N VAL A 49 -6.40 4.08 -4.48
CA VAL A 49 -6.57 4.89 -5.71
C VAL A 49 -5.62 6.09 -5.73
N VAL A 50 -5.37 6.69 -4.56
CA VAL A 50 -4.46 7.84 -4.40
C VAL A 50 -3.06 7.34 -4.09
N VAL A 51 -2.93 6.41 -3.15
CA VAL A 51 -1.63 6.03 -2.60
C VAL A 51 -0.76 5.27 -3.62
N LEU A 52 -1.34 4.42 -4.48
CA LEU A 52 -0.57 3.67 -5.47
C LEU A 52 0.17 4.56 -6.48
N PRO A 53 -0.48 5.55 -7.13
CA PRO A 53 0.22 6.50 -8.01
C PRO A 53 1.38 7.22 -7.30
N PHE A 54 1.16 7.75 -6.10
CA PHE A 54 2.20 8.47 -5.37
C PHE A 54 3.35 7.56 -4.94
N ALA A 55 3.06 6.35 -4.44
CA ALA A 55 4.08 5.38 -4.09
C ALA A 55 4.93 5.00 -5.32
N ASN A 56 4.30 4.81 -6.49
CA ASN A 56 5.04 4.53 -7.72
C ASN A 56 5.89 5.73 -8.16
N LEU A 57 5.40 6.96 -8.03
CA LEU A 57 6.17 8.17 -8.34
C LEU A 57 7.39 8.30 -7.42
N GLU A 58 7.23 8.08 -6.12
CA GLU A 58 8.35 8.10 -5.16
C GLU A 58 9.40 7.05 -5.49
N LEU A 59 8.97 5.84 -5.86
CA LEU A 59 9.88 4.76 -6.28
C LEU A 59 10.66 5.16 -7.55
N VAL A 60 9.98 5.75 -8.53
CA VAL A 60 10.62 6.23 -9.78
C VAL A 60 11.60 7.37 -9.49
N LEU A 61 11.22 8.33 -8.66
CA LEU A 61 12.09 9.44 -8.26
C LEU A 61 13.33 8.94 -7.51
N LYS A 62 13.16 7.98 -6.60
CA LYS A 62 14.26 7.35 -5.88
C LYS A 62 15.20 6.61 -6.83
N ALA A 63 14.66 5.86 -7.79
CA ALA A 63 15.45 5.18 -8.81
C ALA A 63 16.24 6.18 -9.68
N TYR A 64 15.60 7.28 -10.10
CA TYR A 64 16.26 8.35 -10.87
C TYR A 64 17.42 8.99 -10.09
N SER A 65 17.21 9.32 -8.81
CA SER A 65 18.22 9.94 -7.95
C SER A 65 19.45 9.06 -7.67
N ILE A 66 19.35 7.74 -7.80
CA ILE A 66 20.49 6.82 -7.59
C ILE A 66 21.34 6.70 -8.87
N HIS A 67 20.76 6.97 -10.03
CA HIS A 67 21.40 6.86 -11.33
C HIS A 67 22.08 8.14 -11.83
N HIS A 68 22.03 9.24 -11.07
CA HIS A 68 22.64 10.53 -11.38
C HIS A 68 23.53 10.99 -10.22
#